data_AF-A0A3M7AZP4-F1
#
_entry.id   AF-A0A3M7AZP4-F1
#
_cell.length_a   1.000
_cell.length_b   1.000
_cell.length_c   1.000
_cell.angle_alpha   90.00
_cell.angle_beta   90.00
_cell.angle_gamma   90.00
#
_symmetry.space_group_name_H-M   'P 1'
#
loop_
_entity.id
_entity.type
_entity.pdbx_description
1 polymer ?
#
loop_
_entity_poly.entity_id
_entity_poly.type
_entity_poly.pdbx_seq_one_letter_code
_entity_poly.pdbx_strand_id
1 'polypeptide(L)'
;MSEKKSSQANGNNAHHTHHDGSSGRAYTVEQKAAVLRVRKCGPTAFYDILGLESVRTTCSDSDIKKAYRKLSLLTHPDKNGYEGADEAFKM
;
A
#
# COMPACT_ATOMS: atom_id res chain seq x y z
N MET A 1 -48.86 -1.12 9.33
CA MET A 1 -48.09 -2.32 8.96
C MET A 1 -47.24 -2.02 7.73
N SER A 2 -45.93 -2.02 7.95
CA SER A 2 -44.75 -1.99 7.09
C SER A 2 -44.88 -2.03 5.56
N GLU A 3 -44.30 -1.01 4.93
CA GLU A 3 -43.79 -0.98 3.56
C GLU A 3 -42.69 -2.04 3.34
N LYS A 4 -42.73 -2.75 2.21
CA LYS A 4 -41.58 -3.49 1.67
C LYS A 4 -41.43 -3.20 0.19
N LYS A 5 -40.60 -2.20 -0.15
CA LYS A 5 -40.02 -2.04 -1.48
C LYS A 5 -38.68 -2.78 -1.48
N SER A 6 -38.61 -3.83 -2.31
CA SER A 6 -37.38 -4.61 -2.52
C SER A 6 -36.32 -3.73 -3.17
N SER A 7 -35.18 -3.55 -2.51
CA SER A 7 -34.03 -2.81 -2.99
C SER A 7 -33.22 -3.64 -3.99
N GLN A 8 -33.24 -3.22 -5.25
CA GLN A 8 -32.43 -3.79 -6.33
C GLN A 8 -30.98 -3.31 -6.16
N ALA A 9 -30.06 -4.25 -5.96
CA ALA A 9 -28.62 -3.99 -5.83
C ALA A 9 -28.07 -3.58 -7.21
N ASN A 10 -27.86 -2.28 -7.41
CA ASN A 10 -27.17 -1.76 -8.59
C ASN A 10 -25.65 -1.79 -8.35
N GLY A 11 -25.05 -2.94 -8.60
CA GLY A 11 -23.60 -3.12 -8.62
C GLY A 11 -23.00 -2.47 -9.86
N ASN A 12 -22.88 -1.15 -9.87
CA ASN A 12 -22.00 -0.48 -10.83
C ASN A 12 -20.57 -0.64 -10.33
N ASN A 13 -19.82 -1.52 -10.99
CA ASN A 13 -18.36 -1.55 -10.99
C ASN A 13 -17.88 -0.21 -11.55
N ALA A 14 -17.89 0.83 -10.71
CA ALA A 14 -17.13 2.03 -10.96
C ALA A 14 -15.68 1.56 -10.94
N HIS A 15 -15.12 1.40 -12.14
CA HIS A 15 -13.68 1.43 -12.36
C HIS A 15 -13.20 2.66 -11.61
N HIS A 16 -12.71 2.46 -10.38
CA HIS A 16 -12.04 3.49 -9.62
C HIS A 16 -10.83 3.85 -10.47
N THR A 17 -11.01 4.82 -11.36
CA THR A 17 -9.91 5.58 -11.93
C THR A 17 -9.20 6.10 -10.70
N HIS A 18 -8.11 5.43 -10.34
CA HIS A 18 -7.20 5.91 -9.31
C HIS A 18 -6.65 7.21 -9.89
N HIS A 19 -7.33 8.31 -9.57
CA HIS A 19 -6.88 9.65 -9.88
C HIS A 19 -5.52 9.77 -9.21
N ASP A 20 -4.48 9.63 -10.02
CA ASP A 20 -3.08 9.69 -9.64
C ASP A 20 -2.80 11.11 -9.11
N GLY A 21 -3.10 11.33 -7.84
CA GLY A 21 -2.67 12.52 -7.12
C GLY A 21 -1.16 12.55 -6.88
N SER A 22 -0.40 11.58 -7.43
CA SER A 22 1.05 11.46 -7.29
C SER A 22 1.78 12.54 -8.08
N SER A 23 1.24 12.91 -9.25
CA SER A 23 1.85 13.82 -10.25
C SER A 23 2.19 15.26 -9.80
N GLY A 24 2.03 15.61 -8.51
CA GLY A 24 2.40 16.92 -7.98
C GLY A 24 2.58 17.01 -6.46
N ARG A 25 2.63 15.89 -5.74
CA ARG A 25 2.75 15.89 -4.27
C ARG A 25 4.21 15.79 -3.83
N ALA A 26 4.55 16.57 -2.81
CA ALA A 26 5.85 16.47 -2.15
C ALA A 26 6.01 15.07 -1.54
N TYR A 27 7.25 14.58 -1.54
CA TYR A 27 7.63 13.34 -0.88
C TYR A 27 8.86 13.60 -0.01
N THR A 28 9.03 12.78 1.01
CA THR A 28 10.22 12.77 1.87
C THR A 28 11.29 11.82 1.33
N VAL A 29 12.54 12.04 1.74
CA VAL A 29 13.66 11.15 1.36
C VAL A 29 13.41 9.71 1.83
N GLU A 30 12.80 9.53 3.00
CA GLU A 30 12.44 8.21 3.53
C GLU A 30 11.37 7.52 2.67
N GLN A 31 10.35 8.26 2.22
CA GLN A 31 9.31 7.75 1.32
C GLN A 31 9.88 7.33 -0.04
N LYS A 32 10.74 8.17 -0.64
CA LYS A 32 11.47 7.82 -1.87
C LYS A 32 12.32 6.56 -1.69
N ALA A 33 13.08 6.49 -0.59
CA ALA A 33 13.93 5.33 -0.29
C ALA A 33 13.12 4.05 -0.09
N ALA A 34 11.95 4.15 0.57
CA ALA A 34 11.04 3.02 0.73
C ALA A 34 10.50 2.51 -0.61
N VAL A 35 10.03 3.39 -1.49
CA VAL A 35 9.54 3.01 -2.82
C VAL A 35 10.65 2.36 -3.65
N LEU A 36 11.84 2.97 -3.69
CA LEU A 36 12.98 2.41 -4.42
C LEU A 36 13.41 1.04 -3.89
N ARG A 37 13.31 0.81 -2.57
CA ARG A 37 13.65 -0.47 -1.95
C ARG A 37 12.63 -1.53 -2.33
N VAL A 38 11.34 -1.27 -2.13
CA VAL A 38 10.27 -2.23 -2.48
C VAL A 38 10.28 -2.58 -3.97
N ARG A 39 10.49 -1.60 -4.86
CA ARG A 39 10.56 -1.83 -6.32
C ARG A 39 11.78 -2.65 -6.75
N LYS A 40 12.84 -2.70 -5.94
CA LYS A 40 14.03 -3.53 -6.19
C LYS A 40 13.86 -4.97 -5.68
N CYS A 41 12.98 -5.17 -4.70
CA CYS A 41 12.69 -6.49 -4.17
C CYS A 41 11.90 -7.32 -5.19
N GLY A 42 12.17 -8.62 -5.24
CA GLY A 42 11.34 -9.55 -6.03
C GLY A 42 9.96 -9.73 -5.39
N PRO A 43 8.93 -10.13 -6.16
CA PRO A 43 7.57 -10.33 -5.67
C PRO A 43 7.44 -11.41 -4.59
N THR A 44 8.45 -12.28 -4.44
CA THR A 44 8.52 -13.34 -3.43
C THR A 44 9.38 -12.96 -2.22
N ALA A 45 9.97 -11.77 -2.19
CA ALA A 45 10.87 -11.31 -1.15
C ALA A 45 10.11 -10.64 0.02
N PHE A 46 9.13 -11.35 0.60
CA PHE A 46 8.19 -10.80 1.58
C PHE A 46 8.86 -10.12 2.79
N TYR A 47 9.88 -10.75 3.36
CA TYR A 47 10.59 -10.20 4.52
C TYR A 47 11.49 -9.02 4.14
N ASP A 48 12.04 -8.99 2.93
CA ASP A 48 12.87 -7.90 2.45
C ASP A 48 12.04 -6.65 2.10
N ILE A 49 10.87 -6.84 1.48
CA ILE A 49 9.87 -5.79 1.24
C ILE A 49 9.51 -5.12 2.58
N LEU A 50 9.23 -5.92 3.61
CA LEU A 50 8.91 -5.44 4.95
C LEU A 50 10.14 -4.88 5.72
N GLY A 51 11.36 -5.04 5.21
CA GLY A 51 12.59 -4.64 5.90
C GLY A 51 12.91 -5.47 7.14
N LEU A 52 12.44 -6.72 7.18
CA LEU A 52 12.59 -7.69 8.26
C LEU A 52 13.56 -8.83 7.89
N GLU A 53 14.24 -8.77 6.75
CA GLU A 53 15.12 -9.85 6.26
C GLU A 53 16.21 -10.27 7.27
N SER A 54 16.73 -9.31 8.03
CA SER A 54 17.71 -9.50 9.11
C SER A 54 17.15 -10.23 10.33
N VAL A 55 15.85 -10.10 10.58
CA VAL A 55 15.14 -10.69 11.74
C VAL A 55 14.16 -11.78 11.34
N ARG A 56 14.19 -12.27 10.09
CA ARG A 56 13.17 -13.20 9.56
C ARG A 56 12.94 -14.47 10.40
N THR A 57 13.96 -14.91 11.13
CA THR A 57 13.94 -16.12 11.97
C THR A 57 13.41 -15.88 13.38
N THR A 58 13.33 -14.61 13.80
CA THR A 58 12.97 -14.19 15.16
C THR A 58 11.80 -13.22 15.20
N CYS A 59 11.39 -12.69 14.05
CA CYS A 59 10.28 -11.75 13.95
C CYS A 59 8.96 -12.42 14.28
N SER A 60 8.15 -11.74 15.08
CA SER A 60 6.80 -12.16 15.41
C SER A 60 5.77 -11.59 14.44
N ASP A 61 4.55 -12.13 14.44
CA ASP A 61 3.41 -11.53 13.74
C ASP A 61 3.20 -10.05 14.07
N SER A 62 3.53 -9.64 15.30
CA SER A 62 3.42 -8.25 15.74
C SER A 62 4.43 -7.37 15.01
N ASP A 63 5.64 -7.85 14.76
CA ASP A 63 6.68 -7.10 14.05
C ASP A 63 6.35 -7.00 12.56
N ILE A 64 5.82 -8.08 11.97
CA ILE A 64 5.31 -8.10 10.59
C ILE A 64 4.20 -7.06 10.43
N LYS A 65 3.20 -7.04 11.32
CA LYS A 65 2.10 -6.06 11.28
C LYS A 65 2.59 -4.63 11.44
N LYS A 66 3.56 -4.38 12.34
CA LYS A 66 4.16 -3.05 12.53
C LYS A 66 4.93 -2.59 11.29
N ALA A 67 5.76 -3.47 10.72
CA ALA A 67 6.54 -3.19 9.52
C ALA A 67 5.63 -2.90 8.32
N TYR A 68 4.59 -3.73 8.12
CA TYR A 68 3.59 -3.51 7.09
C TYR A 68 2.90 -2.17 7.24
N ARG A 69 2.37 -1.85 8.43
CA ARG A 69 1.71 -0.57 8.69
C ARG A 69 2.63 0.62 8.43
N LYS A 70 3.91 0.52 8.82
CA LYS A 70 4.90 1.56 8.55
C LYS A 70 5.14 1.71 7.04
N LEU A 71 5.34 0.60 6.33
CA LEU A 71 5.59 0.59 4.90
C LEU A 71 4.42 1.17 4.11
N SER A 72 3.20 0.71 4.41
CA SER A 72 1.97 1.21 3.79
C SER A 72 1.83 2.73 3.91
N LEU A 73 2.19 3.33 5.06
CA LEU A 73 2.14 4.78 5.24
C LEU A 73 3.22 5.52 4.43
N LEU A 74 4.38 4.89 4.22
CA LEU A 74 5.47 5.45 3.43
C LEU A 74 5.21 5.33 1.92
N THR A 75 4.55 4.28 1.46
CA THR A 75 4.23 4.05 0.04
C THR A 75 2.83 4.51 -0.34
N HIS A 76 2.00 4.97 0.61
CA HIS A 76 0.63 5.37 0.32
C HIS A 76 0.58 6.51 -0.71
N PRO A 77 -0.11 6.35 -1.86
CA PRO A 77 -0.12 7.34 -2.94
C PRO A 77 -0.78 8.67 -2.55
N ASP A 78 -1.65 8.68 -1.54
CA ASP A 78 -2.20 9.94 -1.00
C ASP A 78 -1.14 10.78 -0.27
N LYS A 79 -0.14 10.15 0.35
CA LYS A 79 0.86 10.80 1.21
C LYS A 79 2.25 10.87 0.59
N ASN A 80 2.49 10.12 -0.49
CA ASN A 80 3.76 10.01 -1.18
C ASN A 80 3.54 10.28 -2.67
N GLY A 81 3.94 11.46 -3.13
CA GLY A 81 3.92 11.81 -4.57
C GLY A 81 5.15 11.36 -5.35
N TYR A 82 5.91 10.39 -4.83
CA TYR A 82 7.02 9.79 -5.57
C TYR A 82 6.50 8.81 -6.64
N GLU A 83 7.15 8.79 -7.80
CA GLU A 83 6.81 7.87 -8.88
C GLU A 83 6.88 6.39 -8.44
N GLY A 84 5.83 5.62 -8.77
CA GLY A 84 5.73 4.21 -8.40
C GLY A 84 5.42 3.95 -6.92
N ALA A 85 4.95 4.95 -6.17
CA ALA A 85 4.42 4.75 -4.83
C ALA A 85 3.22 3.79 -4.81
N ASP A 86 2.33 3.87 -5.82
CA ASP A 86 1.19 2.97 -5.95
C ASP A 86 1.61 1.51 -6.24
N GLU A 87 2.63 1.31 -7.08
CA GLU A 87 3.19 -0.01 -7.37
C GLU A 87 3.82 -0.61 -6.10
N ALA A 88 4.62 0.19 -5.39
CA ALA A 88 5.23 -0.22 -4.13
C ALA A 88 4.22 -0.45 -2.99
N PHE A 89 3.02 0.12 -3.06
CA PHE A 89 1.95 -0.15 -2.11
C PHE A 89 1.23 -1.48 -2.36
N LYS A 90 1.26 -1.97 -3.61
CA LYS A 90 0.61 -3.24 -4.03
C LYS A 90 1.50 -4.46 -3.83
N MET A 91 2.80 -4.26 -3.62
CA MET A 91 3.80 -5.28 -3.28
C MET A 91 3.68 -5.70 -1.81
#